data_AF-A0A875RWP3-F1
#
_entry.id   AF-A0A875RWP3-F1
#
_cell.length_a   1.000
_cell.length_b   1.000
_cell.length_c   1.000
_cell.angle_alpha   90.00
_cell.angle_beta   90.00
_cell.angle_gamma   90.00
#
_symmetry.space_group_name_H-M   'P 1'
#
loop_
_entity.id
_entity.type
_entity.pdbx_description
1 polymer ?
#
loop_
_entity_poly.entity_id
_entity_poly.type
_entity_poly.pdbx_seq_one_letter_code
_entity_poly.pdbx_strand_id
1 'polypeptide(L)'
;MPYELAPTEEQFIISTPTPGSLRYVACIMRTPRALVEDPYANNLAPATHRCAILMHGNNSHKNFCFAVKLAQDLSDKLGMYSIRFDFRNCGDSSPNGRDGRTVEEDIEDIEAVYQYVKNGGFNNIKLMVDLMVGHSRGVVDMFEWALHHNDDEHYVPAMVAASGRFIGQGLVNRIREKYPDFEKSGGHTQPAIIKGQYSKIWVPASETHNLGGYDMDDVSEINGDTETLCIYGTRDEIIPLQDAAMYSNALSGRNKLVLISDVDHRYYGVTKISAEDATDNSHPYCERSGVLDYNQDVVDIIIDFLNHESGRKRFYMKNKMIHRFLPRWKKVEGVTNFRDIGGYLSTTGKHVRYNMMYRCADPGSITENGIAELKRLGITTVFDLRSTYERGDSGMIDAEGITNIHVPLFGDQSLAPSEAMMFYTNLMTSWFTFVHVYSDILRVAAPQFKQIFTHIRNHRGEPFLFHCTAGKDRTGVLAMLLLRLLGVPEPIVSREYEMTEYGLLPARPRMERKFMKSLEESGDYESRKTFYKVISKGRKNWSLQKDGFDNLLSARYEVMMETILHLDQEYGSVDAYLENQVGLDHDDLAEIKMSLLVE
;
A
#
# COMPACT_ATOMS: atom_id res chain seq x y z
N MET A 1 -29.11 15.87 -4.33
CA MET A 1 -29.80 15.60 -3.05
C MET A 1 -28.75 15.72 -1.96
N PRO A 2 -29.09 16.27 -0.77
CA PRO A 2 -28.14 16.29 0.34
C PRO A 2 -27.71 14.85 0.64
N TYR A 3 -26.41 14.63 0.73
CA TYR A 3 -25.84 13.35 1.12
C TYR A 3 -25.92 13.24 2.66
N GLU A 4 -26.45 12.14 3.16
CA GLU A 4 -26.47 11.86 4.59
C GLU A 4 -25.15 11.18 4.97
N LEU A 5 -24.44 11.75 5.95
CA LEU A 5 -23.17 11.19 6.42
C LEU A 5 -23.41 9.83 7.09
N ALA A 6 -22.57 8.85 6.76
CA ALA A 6 -22.54 7.61 7.51
C ALA A 6 -22.02 7.85 8.95
N PRO A 7 -22.30 6.96 9.93
CA PRO A 7 -21.79 7.11 11.29
C PRO A 7 -20.26 7.17 11.42
N THR A 8 -19.54 6.66 10.41
CA THR A 8 -18.06 6.69 10.33
C THR A 8 -17.52 7.89 9.54
N GLU A 9 -18.37 8.81 9.11
CA GLU A 9 -18.00 9.97 8.31
C GLU A 9 -18.11 11.28 9.08
N GLU A 10 -17.09 12.12 8.92
CA GLU A 10 -17.01 13.45 9.50
C GLU A 10 -16.77 14.50 8.40
N GLN A 11 -17.57 15.55 8.39
CA GLN A 11 -17.44 16.67 7.45
C GLN A 11 -16.73 17.86 8.11
N PHE A 12 -15.74 18.42 7.42
CA PHE A 12 -14.96 19.57 7.88
C PHE A 12 -14.41 20.36 6.69
N ILE A 13 -13.60 21.38 6.97
CA ILE A 13 -12.93 22.19 5.94
C ILE A 13 -11.42 22.21 6.17
N ILE A 14 -10.64 22.32 5.09
CA ILE A 14 -9.19 22.53 5.13
C ILE A 14 -8.89 23.86 4.44
N SER A 15 -8.14 24.75 5.11
CA SER A 15 -7.66 26.00 4.52
C SER A 15 -6.65 25.73 3.40
N THR A 16 -6.78 26.43 2.28
CA THR A 16 -5.93 26.29 1.07
C THR A 16 -5.58 27.69 0.51
N PRO A 17 -4.38 27.94 -0.03
CA PRO A 17 -3.29 26.97 -0.24
C PRO A 17 -2.53 26.62 1.04
N THR A 18 -2.63 27.45 2.09
CA THR A 18 -1.91 27.25 3.34
C THR A 18 -2.84 27.32 4.55
N PRO A 19 -2.45 26.75 5.70
CA PRO A 19 -3.18 26.91 6.96
C PRO A 19 -3.49 28.38 7.27
N GLY A 20 -4.72 28.66 7.69
CA GLY A 20 -5.17 30.02 8.02
C GLY A 20 -5.64 30.87 6.82
N SER A 21 -5.57 30.36 5.58
CA SER A 21 -6.19 30.99 4.42
C SER A 21 -7.70 31.13 4.59
N LEU A 22 -8.26 32.22 4.02
CA LEU A 22 -9.71 32.44 3.93
C LEU A 22 -10.41 31.52 2.92
N ARG A 23 -9.65 30.98 1.96
CA ARG A 23 -10.13 29.96 1.03
C ARG A 23 -9.99 28.59 1.68
N TYR A 24 -10.92 27.71 1.35
CA TYR A 24 -10.99 26.36 1.90
C TYR A 24 -11.57 25.36 0.90
N VAL A 25 -11.20 24.09 1.09
CA VAL A 25 -11.87 22.93 0.51
C VAL A 25 -12.75 22.25 1.55
N ALA A 26 -13.93 21.80 1.14
CA ALA A 26 -14.87 21.07 1.97
C ALA A 26 -14.64 19.56 1.84
N CYS A 27 -14.38 18.91 2.97
CA CYS A 27 -13.92 17.53 3.05
C CYS A 27 -14.91 16.65 3.81
N ILE A 28 -14.92 15.36 3.47
CA ILE A 28 -15.52 14.29 4.28
C ILE A 28 -14.43 13.24 4.50
N MET A 29 -14.07 12.99 5.76
CA MET A 29 -13.21 11.87 6.16
C MET A 29 -14.10 10.69 6.54
N ARG A 30 -13.80 9.50 6.01
CA ARG A 30 -14.33 8.24 6.51
C ARG A 30 -13.28 7.52 7.33
N THR A 31 -13.63 7.23 8.58
CA THR A 31 -12.84 6.40 9.50
C THR A 31 -13.14 4.92 9.24
N PRO A 32 -12.14 4.01 9.30
CA PRO A 32 -12.37 2.58 9.18
C PRO A 32 -13.42 2.08 10.19
N ARG A 33 -14.42 1.33 9.69
CA ARG A 33 -15.50 0.81 10.54
C ARG A 33 -15.01 -0.13 11.64
N ALA A 34 -13.87 -0.79 11.42
CA ALA A 34 -13.20 -1.65 12.40
C ALA A 34 -12.76 -0.93 13.69
N LEU A 35 -12.76 0.41 13.73
CA LEU A 35 -12.48 1.19 14.94
C LEU A 35 -13.71 1.42 15.82
N VAL A 36 -14.91 1.25 15.28
CA VAL A 36 -16.19 1.51 15.99
C VAL A 36 -17.05 0.26 16.14
N GLU A 37 -16.81 -0.77 15.34
CA GLU A 37 -17.51 -2.05 15.36
C GLU A 37 -16.53 -3.20 15.59
N ASP A 38 -17.01 -4.34 16.09
CA ASP A 38 -16.20 -5.56 16.23
C ASP A 38 -15.77 -6.07 14.84
N PRO A 39 -14.46 -6.04 14.50
CA PRO A 39 -13.99 -6.43 13.18
C PRO A 39 -14.11 -7.95 12.95
N TYR A 40 -14.06 -8.75 14.00
CA TYR A 40 -14.17 -10.21 13.89
C TYR A 40 -15.62 -10.61 13.63
N ALA A 41 -16.58 -10.02 14.36
CA ALA A 41 -17.99 -10.34 14.18
C ALA A 41 -18.53 -9.93 12.81
N ASN A 42 -18.00 -8.84 12.25
CA ASN A 42 -18.47 -8.24 10.99
C ASN A 42 -17.58 -8.55 9.77
N ASN A 43 -16.53 -9.35 9.95
CA ASN A 43 -15.55 -9.67 8.90
C ASN A 43 -14.93 -8.42 8.25
N LEU A 44 -14.59 -7.43 9.08
CA LEU A 44 -13.94 -6.20 8.66
C LEU A 44 -12.43 -6.37 8.66
N ALA A 45 -11.77 -5.72 7.71
CA ALA A 45 -10.32 -5.57 7.77
C ALA A 45 -9.91 -4.75 9.01
N PRO A 46 -8.90 -5.17 9.78
CA PRO A 46 -8.31 -4.34 10.83
C PRO A 46 -7.94 -2.96 10.31
N ALA A 47 -8.18 -1.93 11.12
CA ALA A 47 -7.83 -0.56 10.77
C ALA A 47 -6.32 -0.39 10.60
N THR A 48 -5.94 0.44 9.63
CA THR A 48 -4.56 0.80 9.31
C THR A 48 -4.40 2.31 9.30
N HIS A 49 -3.17 2.80 9.25
CA HIS A 49 -2.84 4.21 9.03
C HIS A 49 -2.79 4.59 7.55
N ARG A 50 -3.26 3.74 6.65
CA ARG A 50 -3.36 4.03 5.21
C ARG A 50 -4.60 4.88 4.93
N CYS A 51 -4.44 5.85 4.04
CA CYS A 51 -5.49 6.78 3.63
C CYS A 51 -5.56 6.89 2.11
N ALA A 52 -6.79 6.99 1.59
CA ALA A 52 -7.04 7.32 0.19
C ALA A 52 -7.54 8.76 0.02
N ILE A 53 -7.04 9.48 -0.98
CA ILE A 53 -7.56 10.79 -1.40
C ILE A 53 -8.38 10.60 -2.67
N LEU A 54 -9.68 10.95 -2.62
CA LEU A 54 -10.62 10.75 -3.73
C LEU A 54 -11.03 12.10 -4.33
N MET A 55 -10.75 12.28 -5.63
CA MET A 55 -10.89 13.52 -6.38
C MET A 55 -11.95 13.42 -7.48
N HIS A 56 -12.82 14.41 -7.58
CA HIS A 56 -13.91 14.44 -8.54
C HIS A 56 -13.55 15.22 -9.82
N GLY A 57 -14.32 14.98 -10.88
CA GLY A 57 -14.16 15.64 -12.18
C GLY A 57 -14.63 17.10 -12.25
N ASN A 58 -14.57 17.65 -13.46
CA ASN A 58 -15.05 18.99 -13.76
C ASN A 58 -16.55 19.10 -13.45
N ASN A 59 -17.03 20.19 -12.86
CA ASN A 59 -18.48 20.36 -12.73
C ASN A 59 -19.12 19.59 -11.55
N SER A 60 -18.30 18.86 -10.77
CA SER A 60 -18.76 17.76 -9.93
C SER A 60 -18.63 18.05 -8.43
N HIS A 61 -18.77 17.01 -7.60
CA HIS A 61 -18.65 17.09 -6.15
C HIS A 61 -18.12 15.77 -5.56
N LYS A 62 -17.63 15.82 -4.32
CA LYS A 62 -16.96 14.76 -3.54
C LYS A 62 -17.76 13.47 -3.29
N ASN A 63 -19.06 13.47 -3.57
CA ASN A 63 -19.93 12.30 -3.39
C ASN A 63 -20.42 11.75 -4.73
N PHE A 64 -19.82 12.17 -5.84
CA PHE A 64 -20.23 11.79 -7.18
C PHE A 64 -19.69 10.41 -7.57
N CYS A 65 -20.39 9.74 -8.49
CA CYS A 65 -19.95 8.47 -9.09
C CYS A 65 -19.73 7.37 -8.04
N PHE A 66 -18.64 6.61 -8.17
CA PHE A 66 -18.26 5.52 -7.28
C PHE A 66 -17.62 5.99 -5.97
N ALA A 67 -17.36 7.28 -5.74
CA ALA A 67 -16.52 7.76 -4.64
C ALA A 67 -17.04 7.36 -3.23
N VAL A 68 -18.36 7.39 -3.01
CA VAL A 68 -18.97 6.97 -1.74
C VAL A 68 -18.83 5.46 -1.54
N LYS A 69 -19.15 4.67 -2.57
CA LYS A 69 -19.04 3.20 -2.54
C LYS A 69 -17.59 2.76 -2.33
N LEU A 70 -16.65 3.45 -2.99
CA LEU A 70 -15.22 3.21 -2.84
C LEU A 70 -14.75 3.48 -1.42
N ALA A 71 -15.12 4.62 -0.84
CA ALA A 71 -14.76 4.94 0.54
C ALA A 71 -15.29 3.88 1.54
N GLN A 72 -16.49 3.35 1.32
CA GLN A 72 -17.04 2.27 2.13
C GLN A 72 -16.20 1.00 2.02
N ASP A 73 -15.88 0.55 0.80
CA ASP A 73 -15.14 -0.69 0.60
C ASP A 73 -13.66 -0.57 1.01
N LEU A 74 -13.05 0.61 0.88
CA LEU A 74 -11.72 0.90 1.42
C LEU A 74 -11.70 0.73 2.95
N SER A 75 -12.72 1.24 3.65
CA SER A 75 -12.90 1.05 5.09
C SER A 75 -13.10 -0.43 5.43
N ASP A 76 -14.06 -1.09 4.79
CA ASP A 76 -14.55 -2.40 5.22
C ASP A 76 -13.62 -3.54 4.81
N LYS A 77 -13.09 -3.48 3.58
CA LYS A 77 -12.29 -4.55 2.98
C LYS A 77 -10.78 -4.36 3.17
N LEU A 78 -10.30 -3.13 3.35
CA LEU A 78 -8.87 -2.82 3.46
C LEU A 78 -8.49 -2.06 4.75
N GLY A 79 -9.46 -1.67 5.59
CA GLY A 79 -9.18 -0.98 6.85
C GLY A 79 -8.56 0.40 6.65
N MET A 80 -8.81 1.03 5.51
CA MET A 80 -8.22 2.32 5.12
C MET A 80 -9.13 3.48 5.49
N TYR A 81 -8.51 4.59 5.90
CA TYR A 81 -9.15 5.90 5.89
C TYR A 81 -9.40 6.34 4.45
N SER A 82 -10.37 7.23 4.24
CA SER A 82 -10.50 7.92 2.96
C SER A 82 -11.02 9.33 3.14
N ILE A 83 -10.44 10.27 2.42
CA ILE A 83 -10.90 11.65 2.35
C ILE A 83 -11.44 11.94 0.96
N ARG A 84 -12.67 12.46 0.93
CA ARG A 84 -13.30 13.00 -0.28
C ARG A 84 -13.40 14.51 -0.10
N PHE A 85 -13.03 15.29 -1.10
CA PHE A 85 -13.12 16.75 -1.00
C PHE A 85 -13.65 17.39 -2.27
N ASP A 86 -14.25 18.56 -2.12
CA ASP A 86 -14.60 19.41 -3.25
C ASP A 86 -13.44 20.36 -3.53
N PHE A 87 -12.98 20.43 -4.77
CA PHE A 87 -12.05 21.50 -5.19
C PHE A 87 -12.67 22.88 -4.97
N ARG A 88 -11.85 23.93 -4.81
CA ARG A 88 -12.39 25.29 -4.82
C ARG A 88 -13.19 25.54 -6.11
N ASN A 89 -14.22 26.40 -6.02
CA ASN A 89 -15.30 26.56 -7.02
C ASN A 89 -16.24 25.36 -7.23
N CYS A 90 -16.08 24.25 -6.51
CA CYS A 90 -16.97 23.09 -6.61
C CYS A 90 -17.69 22.80 -5.28
N GLY A 91 -18.84 22.13 -5.38
CA GLY A 91 -19.60 21.62 -4.23
C GLY A 91 -19.77 22.63 -3.09
N ASP A 92 -19.23 22.28 -1.92
CA ASP A 92 -19.36 23.08 -0.69
C ASP A 92 -18.13 23.97 -0.39
N SER A 93 -17.12 23.96 -1.26
CA SER A 93 -15.86 24.69 -1.10
C SER A 93 -15.99 26.19 -1.38
N SER A 94 -14.97 26.93 -0.96
CA SER A 94 -14.87 28.36 -1.25
C SER A 94 -14.73 28.62 -2.76
N PRO A 95 -15.16 29.80 -3.26
CA PRO A 95 -14.95 30.19 -4.65
C PRO A 95 -13.49 30.59 -4.93
N ASN A 96 -13.05 30.45 -6.18
CA ASN A 96 -11.80 31.05 -6.68
C ASN A 96 -12.01 32.47 -7.20
N GLY A 97 -10.95 33.01 -7.79
CA GLY A 97 -10.95 34.30 -8.47
C GLY A 97 -11.71 34.29 -9.80
N ARG A 98 -11.44 35.31 -10.62
CA ARG A 98 -12.14 35.55 -11.89
C ARG A 98 -11.82 34.53 -12.97
N ASP A 99 -10.69 33.83 -12.84
CA ASP A 99 -10.18 32.91 -13.86
C ASP A 99 -10.84 31.52 -13.81
N GLY A 100 -11.74 31.29 -12.85
CA GLY A 100 -12.44 30.02 -12.67
C GLY A 100 -11.63 29.04 -11.85
N ARG A 101 -11.83 27.74 -12.08
CA ARG A 101 -11.08 26.65 -11.47
C ARG A 101 -9.84 26.32 -12.33
N THR A 102 -8.65 26.65 -11.86
CA THR A 102 -7.39 26.39 -12.58
C THR A 102 -6.69 25.13 -12.08
N VAL A 103 -5.86 24.49 -12.91
CA VAL A 103 -5.10 23.28 -12.53
C VAL A 103 -4.08 23.61 -11.43
N GLU A 104 -3.49 24.80 -11.46
CA GLU A 104 -2.56 25.29 -10.45
C GLU A 104 -3.23 25.41 -9.09
N GLU A 105 -4.46 25.96 -9.05
CA GLU A 105 -5.26 26.00 -7.83
C GLU A 105 -5.73 24.60 -7.38
N ASP A 106 -5.92 23.67 -8.30
CA ASP A 106 -6.27 22.28 -7.97
C ASP A 106 -5.07 21.54 -7.35
N ILE A 107 -3.84 21.78 -7.83
CA ILE A 107 -2.60 21.26 -7.23
C ILE A 107 -2.46 21.77 -5.79
N GLU A 108 -2.69 23.07 -5.56
CA GLU A 108 -2.69 23.66 -4.20
C GLU A 108 -3.72 22.99 -3.27
N ASP A 109 -4.90 22.67 -3.80
CA ASP A 109 -5.97 22.02 -3.05
C ASP A 109 -5.60 20.58 -2.68
N ILE A 110 -5.03 19.82 -3.64
CA ILE A 110 -4.54 18.46 -3.40
C ILE A 110 -3.42 18.48 -2.36
N GLU A 111 -2.49 19.43 -2.47
CA GLU A 111 -1.37 19.57 -1.54
C GLU A 111 -1.84 19.89 -0.12
N ALA A 112 -2.77 20.81 0.04
CA ALA A 112 -3.36 21.12 1.35
C ALA A 112 -4.03 19.88 1.98
N VAL A 113 -4.71 19.06 1.18
CA VAL A 113 -5.31 17.80 1.64
C VAL A 113 -4.25 16.76 1.99
N TYR A 114 -3.23 16.60 1.14
CA TYR A 114 -2.11 15.67 1.34
C TYR A 114 -1.39 15.96 2.66
N GLN A 115 -0.99 17.23 2.87
CA GLN A 115 -0.30 17.66 4.08
C GLN A 115 -1.20 17.57 5.32
N TYR A 116 -2.49 17.86 5.19
CA TYR A 116 -3.43 17.70 6.30
C TYR A 116 -3.48 16.24 6.78
N VAL A 117 -3.54 15.28 5.86
CA VAL A 117 -3.55 13.85 6.18
C VAL A 117 -2.21 13.39 6.75
N LYS A 118 -1.10 13.73 6.08
CA LYS A 118 0.27 13.34 6.48
C LYS A 118 0.67 13.87 7.86
N ASN A 119 0.29 15.11 8.16
CA ASN A 119 0.71 15.79 9.39
C ASN A 119 -0.26 15.62 10.58
N GLY A 120 -1.25 14.74 10.46
CA GLY A 120 -2.17 14.45 11.55
C GLY A 120 -3.24 15.51 11.77
N GLY A 121 -3.64 16.23 10.72
CA GLY A 121 -4.71 17.22 10.79
C GLY A 121 -6.05 16.65 11.26
N PHE A 122 -6.31 15.36 11.01
CA PHE A 122 -7.50 14.66 11.49
C PHE A 122 -7.21 13.93 12.80
N ASN A 123 -7.76 14.44 13.91
CA ASN A 123 -7.65 13.82 15.25
C ASN A 123 -6.21 13.53 15.73
N ASN A 124 -5.21 14.27 15.25
CA ASN A 124 -3.78 14.04 15.53
C ASN A 124 -3.26 12.67 15.06
N ILE A 125 -3.95 12.03 14.11
CA ILE A 125 -3.55 10.74 13.54
C ILE A 125 -2.76 10.99 12.27
N LYS A 126 -1.45 10.74 12.29
CA LYS A 126 -0.62 10.78 11.09
C LYS A 126 -0.99 9.61 10.18
N LEU A 127 -1.46 9.93 8.99
CA LEU A 127 -1.89 8.96 8.00
C LEU A 127 -0.98 8.98 6.79
N MET A 128 -0.76 7.82 6.21
CA MET A 128 -0.02 7.64 4.97
C MET A 128 -0.98 7.69 3.79
N VAL A 129 -0.72 8.58 2.84
CA VAL A 129 -1.48 8.62 1.59
C VAL A 129 -1.01 7.46 0.70
N ASP A 130 -1.74 6.35 0.79
CA ASP A 130 -1.39 5.10 0.10
C ASP A 130 -2.05 5.02 -1.29
N LEU A 131 -3.14 5.77 -1.49
CA LEU A 131 -3.93 5.78 -2.72
C LEU A 131 -4.39 7.20 -3.08
N MET A 132 -4.25 7.58 -4.35
CA MET A 132 -4.99 8.69 -4.94
C MET A 132 -5.89 8.19 -6.06
N VAL A 133 -7.12 8.71 -6.14
CA VAL A 133 -8.08 8.35 -7.19
C VAL A 133 -8.65 9.60 -7.81
N GLY A 134 -8.37 9.81 -9.09
CA GLY A 134 -8.96 10.88 -9.90
C GLY A 134 -10.08 10.35 -10.80
N HIS A 135 -11.19 11.08 -10.89
CA HIS A 135 -12.20 10.88 -11.94
C HIS A 135 -12.19 12.06 -12.92
N SER A 136 -12.22 11.79 -14.23
CA SER A 136 -12.32 12.83 -15.26
C SER A 136 -11.20 13.88 -15.13
N ARG A 137 -11.54 15.17 -14.98
CA ARG A 137 -10.57 16.24 -14.68
C ARG A 137 -9.65 15.93 -13.49
N GLY A 138 -10.19 15.31 -12.43
CA GLY A 138 -9.39 14.96 -11.24
C GLY A 138 -8.23 14.01 -11.53
N VAL A 139 -8.20 13.34 -12.69
CA VAL A 139 -7.04 12.57 -13.15
C VAL A 139 -5.89 13.48 -13.57
N VAL A 140 -6.20 14.54 -14.34
CA VAL A 140 -5.22 15.55 -14.76
C VAL A 140 -4.66 16.23 -13.52
N ASP A 141 -5.53 16.72 -12.63
CA ASP A 141 -5.11 17.41 -11.41
C ASP A 141 -4.22 16.52 -10.52
N MET A 142 -4.56 15.22 -10.38
CA MET A 142 -3.77 14.25 -9.61
C MET A 142 -2.37 14.02 -10.20
N PHE A 143 -2.27 13.80 -11.52
CA PHE A 143 -0.98 13.55 -12.14
C PHE A 143 -0.11 14.81 -12.21
N GLU A 144 -0.72 15.98 -12.45
CA GLU A 144 -0.01 17.26 -12.37
C GLU A 144 0.52 17.53 -10.96
N TRP A 145 -0.26 17.24 -9.92
CA TRP A 145 0.25 17.31 -8.54
C TRP A 145 1.46 16.39 -8.34
N ALA A 146 1.40 15.15 -8.86
CA ALA A 146 2.49 14.18 -8.76
C ALA A 146 3.75 14.62 -9.51
N LEU A 147 3.61 15.24 -10.68
CA LEU A 147 4.72 15.78 -11.47
C LEU A 147 5.38 16.97 -10.77
N HIS A 148 4.60 17.83 -10.12
CA HIS A 148 5.10 18.98 -9.36
C HIS A 148 5.74 18.58 -8.01
N HIS A 149 5.41 17.41 -7.48
CA HIS A 149 5.90 16.88 -6.20
C HIS A 149 6.59 15.54 -6.36
N ASN A 150 7.57 15.45 -7.27
CA ASN A 150 8.36 14.24 -7.50
C ASN A 150 9.62 14.22 -6.63
N ASP A 151 9.42 14.33 -5.31
CA ASP A 151 10.48 14.33 -4.29
C ASP A 151 10.27 13.21 -3.26
N ASP A 152 11.22 13.06 -2.33
CA ASP A 152 11.16 12.00 -1.30
C ASP A 152 10.07 12.23 -0.25
N GLU A 153 9.55 13.46 -0.12
CA GLU A 153 8.50 13.80 0.83
C GLU A 153 7.10 13.44 0.31
N HIS A 154 6.93 13.33 -1.01
CA HIS A 154 5.66 13.10 -1.68
C HIS A 154 5.68 11.77 -2.43
N TYR A 155 5.37 10.71 -1.69
CA TYR A 155 5.22 9.38 -2.28
C TYR A 155 3.80 8.84 -2.08
N VAL A 156 3.19 8.41 -3.19
CA VAL A 156 1.91 7.70 -3.21
C VAL A 156 2.11 6.37 -3.95
N PRO A 157 2.02 5.22 -3.26
CA PRO A 157 2.23 3.89 -3.85
C PRO A 157 1.29 3.55 -5.01
N ALA A 158 0.05 4.03 -4.98
CA ALA A 158 -0.96 3.70 -5.99
C ALA A 158 -1.77 4.93 -6.45
N MET A 159 -1.91 5.08 -7.77
CA MET A 159 -2.76 6.11 -8.38
C MET A 159 -3.77 5.51 -9.37
N VAL A 160 -5.03 5.92 -9.27
CA VAL A 160 -6.11 5.42 -10.13
C VAL A 160 -6.63 6.55 -11.02
N ALA A 161 -6.53 6.34 -12.33
CA ALA A 161 -7.05 7.21 -13.37
C ALA A 161 -8.39 6.67 -13.91
N ALA A 162 -9.50 7.20 -13.40
CA ALA A 162 -10.84 6.79 -13.81
C ALA A 162 -11.40 7.75 -14.87
N SER A 163 -11.47 7.30 -16.13
CA SER A 163 -11.96 8.09 -17.27
C SER A 163 -11.26 9.45 -17.40
N GLY A 164 -9.92 9.46 -17.33
CA GLY A 164 -9.10 10.68 -17.42
C GLY A 164 -8.76 11.05 -18.86
N ARG A 165 -8.72 12.35 -19.16
CA ARG A 165 -8.24 12.88 -20.43
C ARG A 165 -6.71 12.82 -20.47
N PHE A 166 -6.14 12.50 -21.62
CA PHE A 166 -4.72 12.58 -21.90
C PHE A 166 -4.39 13.81 -22.75
N ILE A 167 -5.21 14.09 -23.77
CA ILE A 167 -5.03 15.25 -24.66
C ILE A 167 -5.99 16.38 -24.27
N GLY A 168 -5.45 17.44 -23.66
CA GLY A 168 -6.16 18.62 -23.16
C GLY A 168 -6.95 19.34 -24.25
N GLN A 169 -6.34 19.54 -25.43
CA GLN A 169 -6.93 20.32 -26.52
C GLN A 169 -8.29 19.79 -27.01
N GLY A 170 -8.55 18.49 -26.83
CA GLY A 170 -9.84 17.88 -27.13
C GLY A 170 -11.00 18.48 -26.31
N LEU A 171 -10.73 19.04 -25.13
CA LEU A 171 -11.73 19.71 -24.29
C LEU A 171 -12.18 21.01 -24.96
N VAL A 172 -11.21 21.85 -25.33
CA VAL A 172 -11.45 23.16 -25.95
C VAL A 172 -12.25 22.98 -27.24
N ASN A 173 -11.90 21.98 -28.05
CA ASN A 173 -12.62 21.69 -29.29
C ASN A 173 -14.09 21.33 -29.03
N ARG A 174 -14.36 20.45 -28.06
CA ARG A 174 -15.74 20.09 -27.69
C ARG A 174 -16.52 21.29 -27.14
N ILE A 175 -15.90 22.10 -26.29
CA ILE A 175 -16.56 23.30 -25.75
C ILE A 175 -16.87 24.28 -26.88
N ARG A 176 -15.96 24.46 -27.85
CA ARG A 176 -16.19 25.26 -29.05
C ARG A 176 -17.36 24.72 -29.90
N GLU A 177 -17.47 23.41 -30.08
CA GLU A 177 -18.59 22.80 -30.80
C GLU A 177 -19.93 23.03 -30.08
N LYS A 178 -19.94 22.88 -28.75
CA LYS A 178 -21.15 23.03 -27.94
C LYS A 178 -21.56 24.49 -27.70
N TYR A 179 -20.57 25.38 -27.63
CA TYR A 179 -20.73 26.81 -27.36
C TYR A 179 -19.87 27.64 -28.32
N PRO A 180 -20.27 27.80 -29.60
CA PRO A 180 -19.43 28.41 -30.65
C PRO A 180 -18.89 29.80 -30.36
N ASP A 181 -19.60 30.60 -29.56
CA ASP A 181 -19.21 31.97 -29.20
C ASP A 181 -18.61 32.09 -27.79
N PHE A 182 -18.20 31.00 -27.12
CA PHE A 182 -17.72 31.05 -25.74
C PHE A 182 -16.47 31.94 -25.58
N GLU A 183 -15.57 31.94 -26.56
CA GLU A 183 -14.37 32.80 -26.55
C GLU A 183 -14.77 34.30 -26.59
N LYS A 184 -15.69 34.66 -27.49
CA LYS A 184 -16.21 36.04 -27.60
C LYS A 184 -17.01 36.46 -26.37
N SER A 185 -17.73 35.51 -25.78
CA SER A 185 -18.56 35.73 -24.58
C SER A 185 -17.74 35.72 -23.30
N GLY A 186 -16.44 35.42 -23.36
CA GLY A 186 -15.54 35.29 -22.20
C GLY A 186 -15.79 34.03 -21.36
N GLY A 187 -16.59 33.07 -21.84
CA GLY A 187 -16.97 31.86 -21.12
C GLY A 187 -18.29 31.25 -21.59
N HIS A 188 -18.77 30.25 -20.85
CA HIS A 188 -20.03 29.56 -21.11
C HIS A 188 -20.73 29.16 -19.80
N THR A 189 -22.00 28.76 -19.90
CA THR A 189 -22.78 28.30 -18.74
C THR A 189 -23.02 26.80 -18.80
N GLN A 190 -22.81 26.12 -17.68
CA GLN A 190 -23.12 24.70 -17.55
C GLN A 190 -23.73 24.34 -16.19
N PRO A 191 -24.50 23.25 -16.10
CA PRO A 191 -25.05 22.79 -14.83
C PRO A 191 -23.94 22.27 -13.91
N ALA A 192 -24.05 22.59 -12.63
CA ALA A 192 -23.20 22.10 -11.55
C ALA A 192 -24.02 21.95 -10.26
N ILE A 193 -23.48 21.23 -9.29
CA ILE A 193 -24.02 21.20 -7.93
C ILE A 193 -23.14 22.08 -7.06
N ILE A 194 -23.72 23.17 -6.54
CA ILE A 194 -23.05 24.12 -5.64
C ILE A 194 -23.87 24.20 -4.37
N LYS A 195 -23.23 24.01 -3.21
CA LYS A 195 -23.87 24.01 -1.88
C LYS A 195 -25.11 23.10 -1.83
N GLY A 196 -24.98 21.90 -2.38
CA GLY A 196 -26.05 20.89 -2.47
C GLY A 196 -27.19 21.20 -3.46
N GLN A 197 -27.11 22.30 -4.23
CA GLN A 197 -28.17 22.74 -5.15
C GLN A 197 -27.73 22.66 -6.61
N TYR A 198 -28.62 22.12 -7.47
CA TYR A 198 -28.43 22.18 -8.92
C TYR A 198 -28.53 23.63 -9.40
N SER A 199 -27.42 24.15 -9.91
CA SER A 199 -27.27 25.54 -10.34
C SER A 199 -26.66 25.59 -11.74
N LYS A 200 -26.95 26.66 -12.47
CA LYS A 200 -26.20 27.01 -13.69
C LYS A 200 -25.05 27.93 -13.29
N ILE A 201 -23.82 27.49 -13.52
CA ILE A 201 -22.62 28.27 -13.19
C ILE A 201 -22.00 28.84 -14.45
N TRP A 202 -21.35 30.00 -14.31
CA TRP A 202 -20.52 30.60 -15.33
C TRP A 202 -19.11 30.01 -15.26
N VAL A 203 -18.65 29.42 -16.36
CA VAL A 203 -17.30 28.90 -16.53
C VAL A 203 -16.57 29.86 -17.47
N PRO A 204 -15.56 30.61 -16.98
CA PRO A 204 -14.83 31.54 -17.82
C PRO A 204 -14.01 30.80 -18.89
N ALA A 205 -13.77 31.46 -20.03
CA ALA A 205 -12.97 30.88 -21.10
C ALA A 205 -11.54 30.55 -20.63
N SER A 206 -11.00 31.32 -19.67
CA SER A 206 -9.72 31.07 -19.02
C SER A 206 -9.63 29.68 -18.40
N GLU A 207 -10.66 29.23 -17.67
CA GLU A 207 -10.69 27.89 -17.06
C GLU A 207 -10.68 26.79 -18.13
N THR A 208 -11.42 26.99 -19.22
CA THR A 208 -11.47 26.02 -20.33
C THR A 208 -10.12 25.90 -21.03
N HIS A 209 -9.46 27.03 -21.28
CA HIS A 209 -8.14 27.06 -21.91
C HIS A 209 -7.03 26.59 -20.98
N ASN A 210 -7.11 26.89 -19.69
CA ASN A 210 -6.17 26.41 -18.67
C ASN A 210 -6.18 24.87 -18.67
N LEU A 211 -7.32 24.24 -18.36
CA LEU A 211 -7.40 22.78 -18.39
C LEU A 211 -7.11 22.19 -19.78
N GLY A 212 -7.52 22.89 -20.84
CA GLY A 212 -7.26 22.49 -22.22
C GLY A 212 -5.80 22.55 -22.65
N GLY A 213 -4.94 23.23 -21.89
CA GLY A 213 -3.50 23.36 -22.16
C GLY A 213 -2.63 22.27 -21.53
N TYR A 214 -3.22 21.39 -20.70
CA TYR A 214 -2.50 20.30 -20.07
C TYR A 214 -2.65 19.01 -20.87
N ASP A 215 -1.58 18.61 -21.53
CA ASP A 215 -1.40 17.30 -22.13
C ASP A 215 -0.56 16.42 -21.18
N MET A 216 -0.85 15.13 -21.14
CA MET A 216 -0.27 14.21 -20.14
C MET A 216 0.98 13.48 -20.66
N ASP A 217 1.70 14.09 -21.60
CA ASP A 217 2.90 13.51 -22.22
C ASP A 217 3.98 13.18 -21.17
N ASP A 218 4.12 14.03 -20.14
CA ASP A 218 5.14 13.91 -19.09
C ASP A 218 4.73 12.97 -17.95
N VAL A 219 3.52 12.38 -17.97
CA VAL A 219 3.03 11.49 -16.90
C VAL A 219 3.96 10.29 -16.64
N SER A 220 4.80 9.94 -17.61
CA SER A 220 5.81 8.89 -17.44
C SER A 220 6.90 9.22 -16.41
N GLU A 221 7.09 10.52 -16.10
CA GLU A 221 8.12 11.05 -15.22
C GLU A 221 7.74 11.03 -13.73
N ILE A 222 6.46 10.82 -13.37
CA ILE A 222 6.07 10.62 -11.96
C ILE A 222 6.87 9.46 -11.35
N ASN A 223 7.06 9.46 -10.03
CA ASN A 223 7.82 8.45 -9.29
C ASN A 223 7.62 7.02 -9.85
N GLY A 224 8.70 6.39 -10.34
CA GLY A 224 8.68 5.11 -11.05
C GLY A 224 8.21 3.91 -10.23
N ASP A 225 8.12 4.07 -8.90
CA ASP A 225 7.58 3.07 -7.98
C ASP A 225 6.09 3.17 -7.74
N THR A 226 5.45 4.29 -8.12
CA THR A 226 3.99 4.41 -8.12
C THR A 226 3.36 3.48 -9.16
N GLU A 227 2.52 2.56 -8.69
CA GLU A 227 1.69 1.71 -9.51
C GLU A 227 0.43 2.47 -9.97
N THR A 228 -0.02 2.20 -11.19
CA THR A 228 -1.15 2.91 -11.79
C THR A 228 -2.24 1.97 -12.29
N LEU A 229 -3.48 2.45 -12.24
CA LEU A 229 -4.66 1.75 -12.73
C LEU A 229 -5.52 2.71 -13.54
N CYS A 230 -5.68 2.42 -14.83
CA CYS A 230 -6.58 3.13 -15.73
C CYS A 230 -7.91 2.37 -15.86
N ILE A 231 -9.04 3.03 -15.64
CA ILE A 231 -10.38 2.44 -15.78
C ILE A 231 -11.22 3.31 -16.70
N TYR A 232 -11.78 2.73 -17.77
CA TYR A 232 -12.53 3.46 -18.78
C TYR A 232 -13.78 2.71 -19.23
N GLY A 233 -14.87 3.45 -19.47
CA GLY A 233 -16.04 2.93 -20.17
C GLY A 233 -15.80 2.90 -21.68
N THR A 234 -16.17 1.80 -22.34
CA THR A 234 -16.02 1.69 -23.81
C THR A 234 -17.01 2.57 -24.60
N ARG A 235 -18.02 3.14 -23.92
CA ARG A 235 -19.02 4.06 -24.48
C ARG A 235 -18.94 5.44 -23.83
N ASP A 236 -17.74 5.84 -23.39
CA ASP A 236 -17.49 7.19 -22.90
C ASP A 236 -17.51 8.20 -24.07
N GLU A 237 -18.54 9.05 -24.10
CA GLU A 237 -18.68 10.13 -25.08
C GLU A 237 -17.99 11.44 -24.65
N ILE A 238 -17.50 11.49 -23.40
CA ILE A 238 -16.82 12.63 -22.79
C ILE A 238 -15.30 12.48 -22.82
N ILE A 239 -14.76 11.28 -22.85
CA ILE A 239 -13.30 11.07 -22.94
C ILE A 239 -13.06 10.03 -24.03
N PRO A 240 -12.33 10.40 -25.10
CA PRO A 240 -12.02 9.45 -26.15
C PRO A 240 -11.29 8.23 -25.58
N LEU A 241 -11.67 7.03 -26.01
CA LEU A 241 -11.05 5.79 -25.54
C LEU A 241 -9.55 5.71 -25.89
N GLN A 242 -9.11 6.47 -26.89
CA GLN A 242 -7.70 6.61 -27.27
C GLN A 242 -6.85 7.14 -26.11
N ASP A 243 -7.37 8.05 -25.29
CA ASP A 243 -6.67 8.62 -24.13
C ASP A 243 -6.28 7.52 -23.12
N ALA A 244 -7.12 6.50 -22.97
CA ALA A 244 -6.83 5.33 -22.12
C ALA A 244 -5.59 4.56 -22.61
N ALA A 245 -5.44 4.42 -23.93
CA ALA A 245 -4.28 3.77 -24.53
C ALA A 245 -3.01 4.62 -24.37
N MET A 246 -3.14 5.96 -24.45
CA MET A 246 -2.02 6.88 -24.25
C MET A 246 -1.47 6.80 -22.83
N TYR A 247 -2.33 6.88 -21.80
CA TYR A 247 -1.90 6.66 -20.42
C TYR A 247 -1.25 5.28 -20.24
N SER A 248 -1.87 4.23 -20.79
CA SER A 248 -1.33 2.87 -20.66
C SER A 248 0.04 2.70 -21.32
N ASN A 249 0.33 3.44 -22.38
CA ASN A 249 1.62 3.42 -23.05
C ASN A 249 2.67 4.25 -22.26
N ALA A 250 2.31 5.46 -21.83
CA ALA A 250 3.20 6.33 -21.06
C ALA A 250 3.61 5.70 -19.71
N LEU A 251 2.69 4.97 -19.08
CA LEU A 251 2.91 4.30 -17.78
C LEU A 251 3.21 2.80 -17.93
N SER A 252 3.73 2.39 -19.09
CA SER A 252 4.03 0.98 -19.40
C SER A 252 4.94 0.34 -18.34
N GLY A 253 4.65 -0.92 -18.01
CA GLY A 253 5.39 -1.69 -16.99
C GLY A 253 4.91 -1.48 -15.55
N ARG A 254 4.12 -0.43 -15.28
CA ARG A 254 3.54 -0.13 -13.96
C ARG A 254 2.05 0.22 -13.97
N ASN A 255 1.41 0.18 -15.13
CA ASN A 255 -0.03 0.41 -15.30
C ASN A 255 -0.83 -0.87 -15.55
N LYS A 256 -2.05 -0.94 -15.00
CA LYS A 256 -3.11 -1.87 -15.40
C LYS A 256 -4.23 -1.07 -16.09
N LEU A 257 -4.56 -1.39 -17.35
CA LEU A 257 -5.72 -0.83 -18.04
C LEU A 257 -6.91 -1.78 -17.95
N VAL A 258 -8.06 -1.28 -17.53
CA VAL A 258 -9.34 -2.01 -17.50
C VAL A 258 -10.40 -1.24 -18.28
N LEU A 259 -11.02 -1.93 -19.24
CA LEU A 259 -12.13 -1.40 -20.04
C LEU A 259 -13.43 -2.07 -19.62
N ILE A 260 -14.42 -1.27 -19.23
CA ILE A 260 -15.76 -1.74 -18.88
C ILE A 260 -16.65 -1.60 -20.13
N SER A 261 -17.21 -2.72 -20.57
CA SER A 261 -18.01 -2.79 -21.79
C SER A 261 -19.36 -2.09 -21.61
N ASP A 262 -19.80 -1.33 -22.62
CA ASP A 262 -21.12 -0.71 -22.73
C ASP A 262 -21.52 0.28 -21.62
N VAL A 263 -20.54 0.92 -20.97
CA VAL A 263 -20.78 1.97 -19.97
C VAL A 263 -20.27 3.35 -20.39
N ASP A 264 -20.97 4.39 -19.91
CA ASP A 264 -20.70 5.80 -20.14
C ASP A 264 -19.57 6.36 -19.24
N HIS A 265 -19.31 7.66 -19.35
CA HIS A 265 -18.31 8.40 -18.56
C HIS A 265 -18.49 8.32 -17.03
N ARG A 266 -19.69 7.97 -16.57
CA ARG A 266 -20.09 7.86 -15.17
C ARG A 266 -20.29 6.42 -14.74
N TYR A 267 -19.89 5.47 -15.60
CA TYR A 267 -20.03 4.04 -15.41
C TYR A 267 -21.49 3.59 -15.23
N TYR A 268 -22.40 4.21 -15.97
CA TYR A 268 -23.76 3.69 -16.17
C TYR A 268 -23.85 3.01 -17.53
N GLY A 269 -24.67 1.96 -17.63
CA GLY A 269 -24.96 1.33 -18.91
C GLY A 269 -25.56 2.33 -19.91
N VAL A 270 -25.30 2.14 -21.21
CA VAL A 270 -25.89 2.99 -22.26
C VAL A 270 -27.21 2.47 -22.81
N THR A 271 -27.54 1.21 -22.53
CA THR A 271 -28.78 0.57 -22.98
C THR A 271 -29.89 0.85 -21.98
N LYS A 272 -30.99 1.45 -22.48
CA LYS A 272 -32.21 1.61 -21.68
C LYS A 272 -32.96 0.30 -21.60
N ILE A 273 -33.35 -0.09 -20.38
CA ILE A 273 -34.11 -1.31 -20.10
C ILE A 273 -35.33 -0.97 -19.23
N SER A 274 -36.34 -1.83 -19.22
CA SER A 274 -37.47 -1.68 -18.30
C SER A 274 -37.09 -2.10 -16.88
N ALA A 275 -37.86 -1.68 -15.88
CA ALA A 275 -37.66 -2.13 -14.50
C ALA A 275 -37.88 -3.65 -14.35
N GLU A 276 -38.74 -4.23 -15.19
CA GLU A 276 -39.00 -5.68 -15.26
C GLU A 276 -37.79 -6.42 -15.82
N ASP A 277 -37.22 -5.96 -16.94
CA ASP A 277 -36.01 -6.57 -17.50
C ASP A 277 -34.79 -6.42 -16.58
N ALA A 278 -34.79 -5.40 -15.73
CA ALA A 278 -33.70 -5.15 -14.79
C ALA A 278 -33.67 -6.12 -13.60
N THR A 279 -34.77 -6.82 -13.27
CA THR A 279 -34.79 -7.73 -12.09
C THR A 279 -33.86 -8.93 -12.25
N ASP A 280 -33.54 -9.31 -13.49
CA ASP A 280 -32.65 -10.42 -13.80
C ASP A 280 -31.16 -10.01 -13.89
N ASN A 281 -30.86 -8.73 -13.65
CA ASN A 281 -29.50 -8.20 -13.71
C ASN A 281 -28.84 -8.12 -12.32
N SER A 282 -27.53 -8.37 -12.27
CA SER A 282 -26.73 -8.24 -11.04
C SER A 282 -26.47 -6.80 -10.62
N HIS A 283 -26.64 -5.85 -11.53
CA HIS A 283 -26.34 -4.43 -11.33
C HIS A 283 -27.60 -3.66 -10.88
N PRO A 284 -27.48 -2.68 -9.97
CA PRO A 284 -28.60 -1.85 -9.56
C PRO A 284 -29.21 -1.08 -10.75
N TYR A 285 -30.54 -1.01 -10.81
CA TYR A 285 -31.26 -0.25 -11.83
C TYR A 285 -31.53 1.19 -11.38
N CYS A 286 -31.24 2.15 -12.26
CA CYS A 286 -31.53 3.57 -12.01
C CYS A 286 -32.85 3.97 -12.68
N GLU A 287 -33.94 4.00 -11.91
CA GLU A 287 -35.29 4.33 -12.41
C GLU A 287 -35.36 5.64 -13.21
N ARG A 288 -34.62 6.67 -12.76
CA ARG A 288 -34.62 8.00 -13.39
C ARG A 288 -34.05 7.98 -14.81
N SER A 289 -33.05 7.15 -15.06
CA SER A 289 -32.32 7.12 -16.34
C SER A 289 -32.67 5.91 -17.20
N GLY A 290 -33.25 4.87 -16.59
CA GLY A 290 -33.64 3.63 -17.24
C GLY A 290 -32.46 2.72 -17.57
N VAL A 291 -31.33 2.87 -16.87
CA VAL A 291 -30.09 2.12 -17.15
C VAL A 291 -29.51 1.48 -15.87
N LEU A 292 -28.60 0.54 -16.04
CA LEU A 292 -27.88 -0.14 -14.95
C LEU A 292 -26.70 0.68 -14.42
N ASP A 293 -26.42 0.58 -13.13
CA ASP A 293 -25.30 1.22 -12.42
C ASP A 293 -24.11 0.26 -12.26
N TYR A 294 -23.00 0.53 -12.94
CA TYR A 294 -21.75 -0.26 -12.88
C TYR A 294 -20.70 0.36 -11.95
N ASN A 295 -21.05 1.35 -11.13
CA ASN A 295 -20.09 1.98 -10.23
C ASN A 295 -19.50 1.00 -9.21
N GLN A 296 -20.22 -0.06 -8.82
CA GLN A 296 -19.65 -1.11 -7.95
C GLN A 296 -18.53 -1.89 -8.64
N ASP A 297 -18.62 -2.14 -9.95
CA ASP A 297 -17.57 -2.82 -10.70
C ASP A 297 -16.27 -2.01 -10.67
N VAL A 298 -16.35 -0.68 -10.80
CA VAL A 298 -15.19 0.22 -10.66
C VAL A 298 -14.58 0.09 -9.27
N VAL A 299 -15.40 0.06 -8.22
CA VAL A 299 -14.92 -0.13 -6.84
C VAL A 299 -14.24 -1.49 -6.70
N ASP A 300 -14.87 -2.57 -7.15
CA ASP A 300 -14.31 -3.92 -7.03
C ASP A 300 -13.00 -4.06 -7.81
N ILE A 301 -12.86 -3.40 -8.97
CA ILE A 301 -11.60 -3.33 -9.73
C ILE A 301 -10.50 -2.61 -8.93
N ILE A 302 -10.83 -1.50 -8.26
CA ILE A 302 -9.86 -0.74 -7.44
C ILE A 302 -9.47 -1.56 -6.20
N ILE A 303 -10.44 -2.17 -5.52
CA ILE A 303 -10.18 -3.03 -4.35
C ILE A 303 -9.35 -4.25 -4.76
N ASP A 304 -9.65 -4.88 -5.91
CA ASP A 304 -8.84 -5.97 -6.45
C ASP A 304 -7.41 -5.53 -6.74
N PHE A 305 -7.24 -4.33 -7.31
CA PHE A 305 -5.92 -3.78 -7.56
C PHE A 305 -5.12 -3.57 -6.27
N LEU A 306 -5.76 -3.10 -5.19
CA LEU A 306 -5.09 -2.80 -3.93
C LEU A 306 -4.94 -4.00 -2.99
N ASN A 307 -5.68 -5.09 -3.23
CA ASN A 307 -5.64 -6.23 -2.34
C ASN A 307 -4.23 -6.84 -2.24
N HIS A 308 -3.99 -7.49 -1.10
CA HIS A 308 -2.74 -8.17 -0.76
C HIS A 308 -2.21 -9.06 -1.89
N GLU A 309 -3.05 -9.91 -2.48
CA GLU A 309 -2.60 -10.87 -3.48
C GLU A 309 -2.13 -10.19 -4.77
N SER A 310 -2.92 -9.25 -5.27
CA SER A 310 -2.65 -8.48 -6.48
C SER A 310 -1.43 -7.59 -6.32
N GLY A 311 -1.33 -6.84 -5.22
CA GLY A 311 -0.17 -5.99 -4.90
C GLY A 311 1.11 -6.82 -4.79
N ARG A 312 1.08 -7.91 -4.03
CA ARG A 312 2.21 -8.85 -3.91
C ARG A 312 2.65 -9.40 -5.25
N LYS A 313 1.69 -9.81 -6.09
CA LYS A 313 1.98 -10.39 -7.41
C LYS A 313 2.66 -9.37 -8.33
N ARG A 314 2.16 -8.12 -8.38
CA ARG A 314 2.78 -7.07 -9.19
C ARG A 314 4.20 -6.76 -8.70
N PHE A 315 4.36 -6.56 -7.39
CA PHE A 315 5.68 -6.31 -6.80
C PHE A 315 6.66 -7.46 -7.09
N TYR A 316 6.24 -8.71 -6.93
CA TYR A 316 7.05 -9.88 -7.26
C TYR A 316 7.48 -9.88 -8.72
N MET A 317 6.55 -9.63 -9.64
CA MET A 317 6.86 -9.64 -11.08
C MET A 317 7.82 -8.52 -11.49
N LYS A 318 7.66 -7.33 -10.89
CA LYS A 318 8.56 -6.18 -11.07
C LYS A 318 9.96 -6.45 -10.50
N ASN A 319 10.04 -7.08 -9.33
CA ASN A 319 11.28 -7.24 -8.56
C ASN A 319 11.91 -8.64 -8.62
N LYS A 320 11.44 -9.53 -9.51
CA LYS A 320 12.02 -10.89 -9.66
C LYS A 320 13.49 -10.86 -10.07
N MET A 321 13.89 -9.81 -10.80
CA MET A 321 15.27 -9.52 -11.19
C MET A 321 15.73 -8.26 -10.47
N ILE A 322 16.95 -8.27 -9.92
CA ILE A 322 17.62 -7.06 -9.42
C ILE A 322 18.19 -6.26 -10.58
N HIS A 323 18.78 -6.97 -11.54
CA HIS A 323 19.29 -6.44 -12.80
C HIS A 323 18.98 -7.46 -13.91
N ARG A 324 19.07 -7.07 -15.19
CA ARG A 324 18.66 -7.88 -16.36
C ARG A 324 19.03 -9.37 -16.32
N PHE A 325 20.18 -9.71 -15.74
CA PHE A 325 20.68 -11.09 -15.62
C PHE A 325 20.93 -11.55 -14.17
N LEU A 326 20.49 -10.78 -13.19
CA LEU A 326 20.68 -11.07 -11.78
C LEU A 326 19.33 -11.35 -11.11
N PRO A 327 18.94 -12.63 -10.95
CA PRO A 327 17.70 -12.96 -10.26
C PRO A 327 17.82 -12.62 -8.77
N ARG A 328 16.73 -12.14 -8.19
CA ARG A 328 16.63 -11.86 -6.76
C ARG A 328 16.61 -13.15 -5.95
N TRP A 329 15.79 -14.10 -6.40
CA TRP A 329 15.66 -15.43 -5.83
C TRP A 329 16.83 -16.30 -6.28
N LYS A 330 17.58 -16.87 -5.34
CA LYS A 330 18.69 -17.80 -5.64
C LYS A 330 18.24 -19.22 -5.31
N LYS A 331 18.65 -20.17 -6.14
CA LYS A 331 18.30 -21.58 -5.94
C LYS A 331 19.36 -22.24 -5.05
N VAL A 332 19.09 -22.25 -3.74
CA VAL A 332 19.90 -22.99 -2.76
C VAL A 332 19.16 -24.28 -2.41
N GLU A 333 19.67 -25.42 -2.86
CA GLU A 333 18.99 -26.70 -2.71
C GLU A 333 18.82 -27.09 -1.23
N GLY A 334 17.59 -27.42 -0.84
CA GLY A 334 17.23 -27.74 0.53
C GLY A 334 16.80 -26.54 1.38
N VAL A 335 16.92 -25.31 0.85
CA VAL A 335 16.57 -24.07 1.55
C VAL A 335 15.42 -23.38 0.83
N THR A 336 14.43 -22.94 1.60
CA THR A 336 13.28 -22.18 1.08
C THR A 336 13.39 -20.72 1.47
N ASN A 337 12.58 -19.87 0.85
CA ASN A 337 12.55 -18.44 1.13
C ASN A 337 13.89 -17.72 0.91
N PHE A 338 14.82 -18.32 0.14
CA PHE A 338 16.18 -17.78 -0.07
C PHE A 338 16.21 -16.69 -1.15
N ARG A 339 16.60 -15.47 -0.78
CA ARG A 339 16.72 -14.35 -1.72
C ARG A 339 17.70 -13.28 -1.25
N ASP A 340 18.15 -12.50 -2.21
CA ASP A 340 18.92 -11.26 -2.04
C ASP A 340 17.96 -10.08 -1.76
N ILE A 341 18.24 -9.30 -0.72
CA ILE A 341 17.45 -8.11 -0.38
C ILE A 341 18.05 -6.80 -0.93
N GLY A 342 19.12 -6.87 -1.72
CA GLY A 342 19.72 -5.70 -2.37
C GLY A 342 19.01 -5.23 -3.64
N GLY A 343 19.53 -4.17 -4.25
CA GLY A 343 19.07 -3.61 -5.51
C GLY A 343 17.89 -2.64 -5.43
N TYR A 344 17.36 -2.36 -4.24
CA TYR A 344 16.33 -1.34 -4.07
C TYR A 344 16.95 0.06 -4.08
N LEU A 345 16.22 1.03 -4.63
CA LEU A 345 16.59 2.44 -4.62
C LEU A 345 16.36 3.01 -3.20
N SER A 346 17.32 3.80 -2.74
CA SER A 346 17.21 4.61 -1.52
C SER A 346 16.77 6.02 -1.84
N THR A 347 16.25 6.73 -0.83
CA THR A 347 15.95 8.17 -0.90
C THR A 347 17.18 9.03 -1.26
N THR A 348 18.40 8.53 -1.06
CA THR A 348 19.61 9.24 -1.47
C THR A 348 19.94 9.12 -2.97
N GLY A 349 19.09 8.43 -3.76
CA GLY A 349 19.33 8.11 -5.16
C GLY A 349 20.29 6.94 -5.39
N LYS A 350 20.87 6.38 -4.32
CA LYS A 350 21.77 5.22 -4.36
C LYS A 350 21.01 3.91 -4.27
N HIS A 351 21.60 2.83 -4.76
CA HIS A 351 21.04 1.49 -4.66
C HIS A 351 21.63 0.71 -3.48
N VAL A 352 20.80 -0.11 -2.83
CA VAL A 352 21.28 -1.14 -1.91
C VAL A 352 22.16 -2.12 -2.70
N ARG A 353 23.37 -2.39 -2.22
CA ARG A 353 24.32 -3.30 -2.87
C ARG A 353 23.74 -4.71 -2.95
N TYR A 354 23.63 -5.23 -4.17
CA TYR A 354 23.20 -6.59 -4.44
C TYR A 354 24.31 -7.61 -4.15
N ASN A 355 23.93 -8.88 -4.04
CA ASN A 355 24.75 -10.01 -3.66
C ASN A 355 25.49 -9.83 -2.32
N MET A 356 24.97 -8.99 -1.42
CA MET A 356 25.60 -8.68 -0.14
C MET A 356 24.79 -9.19 1.05
N MET A 357 23.46 -9.03 1.00
CA MET A 357 22.57 -9.38 2.09
C MET A 357 21.54 -10.41 1.63
N TYR A 358 21.60 -11.60 2.20
CA TYR A 358 20.69 -12.69 1.89
C TYR A 358 19.82 -13.04 3.08
N ARG A 359 18.58 -13.42 2.82
CA ARG A 359 17.67 -13.99 3.83
C ARG A 359 17.11 -15.32 3.38
N CYS A 360 16.82 -16.21 4.33
CA CYS A 360 16.15 -17.48 4.05
C CYS A 360 15.32 -18.01 5.22
N ALA A 361 14.57 -19.09 4.97
CA ALA A 361 14.01 -19.94 6.01
C ALA A 361 15.07 -20.89 6.58
N ASP A 362 14.68 -21.73 7.53
CA ASP A 362 15.55 -22.72 8.16
C ASP A 362 16.40 -23.52 7.14
N PRO A 363 17.74 -23.47 7.23
CA PRO A 363 18.64 -24.16 6.32
C PRO A 363 18.99 -25.59 6.77
N GLY A 364 18.33 -26.17 7.78
CA GLY A 364 18.64 -27.50 8.33
C GLY A 364 18.48 -28.67 7.34
N SER A 365 17.84 -28.44 6.19
CA SER A 365 17.74 -29.41 5.08
C SER A 365 18.68 -29.10 3.90
N ILE A 366 19.63 -28.17 4.07
CA ILE A 366 20.58 -27.80 3.02
C ILE A 366 21.40 -29.00 2.57
N THR A 367 21.60 -29.12 1.26
CA THR A 367 22.40 -30.19 0.65
C THR A 367 23.83 -29.71 0.37
N GLU A 368 24.72 -30.62 -0.02
CA GLU A 368 26.07 -30.28 -0.49
C GLU A 368 26.04 -29.29 -1.68
N ASN A 369 25.10 -29.45 -2.62
CA ASN A 369 24.89 -28.51 -3.72
C ASN A 369 24.43 -27.14 -3.20
N GLY A 370 23.57 -27.12 -2.18
CA GLY A 370 23.17 -25.89 -1.49
C GLY A 370 24.36 -25.18 -0.85
N ILE A 371 25.23 -25.91 -0.15
CA ILE A 371 26.46 -25.37 0.45
C ILE A 371 27.40 -24.83 -0.64
N ALA A 372 27.57 -25.56 -1.75
CA ALA A 372 28.37 -25.10 -2.89
C ALA A 372 27.82 -23.79 -3.48
N GLU A 373 26.49 -23.65 -3.55
CA GLU A 373 25.84 -22.41 -3.98
C GLU A 373 26.08 -21.25 -3.00
N LEU A 374 26.01 -21.48 -1.68
CA LEU A 374 26.36 -20.45 -0.68
C LEU A 374 27.80 -19.94 -0.88
N LYS A 375 28.75 -20.87 -1.10
CA LYS A 375 30.15 -20.52 -1.40
C LYS A 375 30.27 -19.74 -2.71
N ARG A 376 29.52 -20.12 -3.76
CA ARG A 376 29.49 -19.42 -5.05
C ARG A 376 28.92 -18.00 -4.94
N LEU A 377 27.95 -17.79 -4.05
CA LEU A 377 27.40 -16.48 -3.72
C LEU A 377 28.34 -15.64 -2.83
N GLY A 378 29.46 -16.22 -2.39
CA GLY A 378 30.46 -15.54 -1.56
C GLY A 378 30.05 -15.39 -0.09
N ILE A 379 29.05 -16.14 0.38
CA ILE A 379 28.55 -16.01 1.75
C ILE A 379 29.60 -16.56 2.72
N THR A 380 30.12 -15.70 3.60
CA THR A 380 31.12 -16.05 4.63
C THR A 380 30.52 -16.17 6.01
N THR A 381 29.38 -15.51 6.26
CA THR A 381 28.75 -15.41 7.58
C THR A 381 27.26 -15.78 7.51
N VAL A 382 26.79 -16.57 8.48
CA VAL A 382 25.38 -16.91 8.68
C VAL A 382 24.95 -16.49 10.08
N PHE A 383 24.00 -15.56 10.17
CA PHE A 383 23.33 -15.20 11.42
C PHE A 383 22.10 -16.07 11.65
N ASP A 384 22.16 -16.93 12.67
CA ASP A 384 21.06 -17.77 13.10
C ASP A 384 20.26 -17.08 14.21
N LEU A 385 19.04 -16.63 13.88
CA LEU A 385 18.18 -15.86 14.78
C LEU A 385 17.29 -16.74 15.66
N ARG A 386 17.40 -18.07 15.53
CA ARG A 386 16.58 -19.05 16.27
C ARG A 386 17.01 -19.15 17.72
N SER A 387 16.08 -19.57 18.58
CA SER A 387 16.42 -19.99 19.95
C SER A 387 17.33 -21.22 19.93
N THR A 388 18.04 -21.50 21.02
CA THR A 388 18.82 -22.75 21.16
C THR A 388 17.97 -24.01 20.93
N TYR A 389 16.69 -24.02 21.35
CA TYR A 389 15.79 -25.16 21.14
C TYR A 389 15.50 -25.40 19.65
N GLU A 390 15.07 -24.37 18.93
CA GLU A 390 14.82 -24.45 17.48
C GLU A 390 16.08 -24.85 16.70
N ARG A 391 17.24 -24.32 17.09
CA ARG A 391 18.54 -24.67 16.50
C ARG A 391 18.92 -26.12 16.77
N GLY A 392 18.63 -26.65 17.96
CA GLY A 392 18.88 -28.05 18.30
C GLY A 392 18.04 -29.04 17.48
N ASP A 393 16.80 -28.68 17.15
CA ASP A 393 15.89 -29.54 16.36
C ASP A 393 16.31 -29.67 14.88
N SER A 394 16.79 -28.58 14.28
CA SER A 394 17.06 -28.53 12.83
C SER A 394 18.54 -28.39 12.46
N GLY A 395 19.44 -28.23 13.43
CA GLY A 395 20.89 -28.12 13.21
C GLY A 395 21.36 -26.77 12.67
N MET A 396 22.63 -26.70 12.27
CA MET A 396 23.28 -25.51 11.68
C MET A 396 23.97 -25.87 10.37
N ILE A 397 24.35 -24.86 9.58
CA ILE A 397 25.13 -25.08 8.36
C ILE A 397 26.56 -25.44 8.78
N ASP A 398 26.98 -26.68 8.56
CA ASP A 398 28.37 -27.09 8.83
C ASP A 398 29.16 -27.11 7.51
N ALA A 399 29.94 -26.06 7.27
CA ALA A 399 30.70 -25.91 6.03
C ALA A 399 31.96 -25.07 6.24
N GLU A 400 33.11 -25.58 5.75
CA GLU A 400 34.37 -24.83 5.74
C GLU A 400 34.24 -23.50 4.98
N GLY A 401 34.71 -22.41 5.58
CA GLY A 401 34.63 -21.05 5.04
C GLY A 401 33.33 -20.32 5.35
N ILE A 402 32.39 -20.95 6.06
CA ILE A 402 31.13 -20.32 6.50
C ILE A 402 31.08 -20.29 8.03
N THR A 403 31.11 -19.09 8.61
CA THR A 403 30.99 -18.88 10.05
C THR A 403 29.52 -18.76 10.44
N ASN A 404 29.06 -19.60 11.37
CA ASN A 404 27.72 -19.51 11.93
C ASN A 404 27.75 -18.73 13.24
N ILE A 405 27.12 -17.56 13.27
CA ILE A 405 26.97 -16.73 14.45
C ILE A 405 25.55 -16.89 14.96
N HIS A 406 25.41 -17.51 16.12
CA HIS A 406 24.10 -17.72 16.74
C HIS A 406 23.72 -16.51 17.58
N VAL A 407 22.61 -15.89 17.20
CA VAL A 407 22.12 -14.63 17.74
C VAL A 407 20.62 -14.74 18.02
N PRO A 408 20.21 -15.47 19.08
CA PRO A 408 18.79 -15.69 19.37
C PRO A 408 18.10 -14.36 19.72
N LEU A 409 17.21 -13.85 18.84
CA LEU A 409 16.63 -12.50 19.01
C LEU A 409 15.76 -12.36 20.27
N PHE A 410 15.13 -13.43 20.75
CA PHE A 410 14.40 -13.43 22.03
C PHE A 410 15.27 -13.86 23.23
N GLY A 411 16.57 -14.06 23.01
CA GLY A 411 17.45 -14.74 23.96
C GLY A 411 17.18 -16.24 24.04
N ASP A 412 17.91 -16.92 24.94
CA ASP A 412 17.75 -18.36 25.22
C ASP A 412 16.82 -18.66 26.40
N GLN A 413 16.23 -17.62 27.00
CA GLN A 413 15.20 -17.82 28.01
C GLN A 413 13.94 -18.34 27.32
N SER A 414 13.46 -19.51 27.76
CA SER A 414 12.16 -20.00 27.32
C SER A 414 11.11 -18.99 27.77
N LEU A 415 10.30 -18.48 26.84
CA LEU A 415 9.10 -17.72 27.18
C LEU A 415 8.33 -18.49 28.24
N ALA A 416 7.79 -17.78 29.25
CA ALA A 416 6.89 -18.43 30.19
C ALA A 416 5.73 -19.07 29.39
N PRO A 417 5.17 -20.22 29.82
CA PRO A 417 4.12 -20.90 29.05
C PRO A 417 2.94 -19.99 28.66
N SER A 418 2.58 -19.03 29.51
CA SER A 418 1.57 -18.02 29.24
C SER A 418 1.97 -17.02 28.14
N GLU A 419 3.24 -16.64 28.07
CA GLU A 419 3.77 -15.70 27.06
C GLU A 419 3.87 -16.39 25.70
N ALA A 420 4.36 -17.64 25.68
CA ALA A 420 4.35 -18.47 24.47
C ALA A 420 2.93 -18.66 23.93
N MET A 421 1.96 -18.93 24.82
CA MET A 421 0.55 -19.04 24.45
C MET A 421 -0.01 -17.74 23.89
N MET A 422 0.33 -16.59 24.48
CA MET A 422 -0.07 -15.27 23.98
C MET A 422 0.53 -14.99 22.61
N PHE A 423 1.81 -15.28 22.42
CA PHE A 423 2.54 -15.14 21.16
C PHE A 423 1.84 -15.92 20.05
N TYR A 424 1.58 -17.22 20.26
CA TYR A 424 0.88 -18.05 19.27
C TYR A 424 -0.56 -17.60 19.03
N THR A 425 -1.28 -17.19 20.09
CA THR A 425 -2.62 -16.62 19.96
C THR A 425 -2.61 -15.40 19.05
N ASN A 426 -1.66 -14.47 19.23
CA ASN A 426 -1.51 -13.30 18.39
C ASN A 426 -1.22 -13.69 16.94
N LEU A 427 -0.32 -14.64 16.68
CA LEU A 427 0.01 -15.04 15.31
C LEU A 427 -1.12 -15.78 14.56
N MET A 428 -2.13 -16.32 15.26
CA MET A 428 -3.23 -17.06 14.65
C MET A 428 -4.57 -16.34 14.64
N THR A 429 -4.71 -15.25 15.41
CA THR A 429 -5.98 -14.52 15.52
C THR A 429 -6.19 -13.60 14.32
N SER A 430 -5.26 -12.67 14.09
CA SER A 430 -5.35 -11.66 13.04
C SER A 430 -3.96 -11.41 12.48
N TRP A 431 -3.87 -10.86 11.27
CA TRP A 431 -2.58 -10.42 10.77
C TRP A 431 -2.12 -9.19 11.55
N PHE A 432 -3.03 -8.33 12.02
CA PHE A 432 -2.69 -7.08 12.71
C PHE A 432 -1.99 -7.34 14.07
N THR A 433 -2.30 -8.45 14.72
CA THR A 433 -1.67 -8.82 16.00
C THR A 433 -0.18 -9.19 15.88
N PHE A 434 0.36 -9.29 14.66
CA PHE A 434 1.80 -9.41 14.41
C PHE A 434 2.57 -8.16 14.80
N VAL A 435 1.95 -6.98 14.71
CA VAL A 435 2.60 -5.71 15.07
C VAL A 435 3.10 -5.78 16.52
N HIS A 436 2.29 -6.29 17.44
CA HIS A 436 2.69 -6.49 18.84
C HIS A 436 3.92 -7.40 18.99
N VAL A 437 3.97 -8.47 18.20
CA VAL A 437 5.11 -9.40 18.20
C VAL A 437 6.37 -8.71 17.70
N TYR A 438 6.25 -7.82 16.70
CA TYR A 438 7.41 -7.14 16.12
C TYR A 438 7.88 -5.99 17.02
N SER A 439 6.96 -5.28 17.69
CA SER A 439 7.28 -4.36 18.79
C SER A 439 8.07 -5.05 19.90
N ASP A 440 7.65 -6.25 20.31
CA ASP A 440 8.38 -7.01 21.33
C ASP A 440 9.79 -7.39 20.87
N ILE A 441 9.98 -7.79 19.59
CA ILE A 441 11.31 -8.05 19.04
C ILE A 441 12.18 -6.78 19.13
N LEU A 442 11.68 -5.62 18.70
CA LEU A 442 12.43 -4.36 18.76
C LEU A 442 12.83 -4.01 20.20
N ARG A 443 11.93 -4.24 21.17
CA ARG A 443 12.21 -3.94 22.58
C ARG A 443 13.26 -4.85 23.21
N VAL A 444 13.25 -6.15 22.90
CA VAL A 444 14.10 -7.14 23.61
C VAL A 444 15.39 -7.49 22.89
N ALA A 445 15.45 -7.32 21.56
CA ALA A 445 16.55 -7.81 20.74
C ALA A 445 17.66 -6.79 20.49
N ALA A 446 17.65 -5.63 21.15
CA ALA A 446 18.65 -4.59 20.96
C ALA A 446 20.11 -5.08 21.13
N PRO A 447 20.48 -5.89 22.15
CA PRO A 447 21.83 -6.44 22.26
C PRO A 447 22.24 -7.33 21.07
N GLN A 448 21.29 -8.11 20.56
CA GLN A 448 21.47 -8.99 19.41
C GLN A 448 21.65 -8.20 18.11
N PHE A 449 20.85 -7.15 17.91
CA PHE A 449 21.06 -6.24 16.80
C PHE A 449 22.43 -5.57 16.88
N LYS A 450 22.88 -5.14 18.07
CA LYS A 450 24.22 -4.56 18.24
C LYS A 450 25.31 -5.50 17.75
N GLN A 451 25.23 -6.78 18.13
CA GLN A 451 26.17 -7.81 17.67
C GLN A 451 26.17 -7.93 16.13
N ILE A 452 25.00 -7.99 15.51
CA ILE A 452 24.86 -8.14 14.04
C ILE A 452 25.40 -6.92 13.31
N PHE A 453 24.93 -5.71 13.66
CA PHE A 453 25.34 -4.47 12.99
C PHE A 453 26.83 -4.16 13.21
N THR A 454 27.37 -4.43 14.41
CA THR A 454 28.81 -4.30 14.66
C THR A 454 29.62 -5.26 13.79
N HIS A 455 29.14 -6.50 13.59
CA HIS A 455 29.78 -7.45 12.68
C HIS A 455 29.76 -6.93 11.23
N ILE A 456 28.61 -6.43 10.76
CA ILE A 456 28.46 -5.86 9.41
C ILE A 456 29.41 -4.68 9.20
N ARG A 457 29.51 -3.77 10.19
CA ARG A 457 30.45 -2.64 10.17
C ARG A 457 31.91 -3.10 10.00
N ASN A 458 32.30 -4.13 10.75
CA ASN A 458 33.68 -4.62 10.80
C ASN A 458 34.09 -5.48 9.59
N HIS A 459 33.14 -6.14 8.91
CA HIS A 459 33.40 -7.08 7.81
C HIS A 459 32.86 -6.54 6.48
N ARG A 460 33.40 -5.39 6.07
CA ARG A 460 32.93 -4.68 4.87
C ARG A 460 33.15 -5.51 3.60
N GLY A 461 32.14 -5.55 2.74
CA GLY A 461 32.22 -6.26 1.47
C GLY A 461 32.10 -7.78 1.59
N GLU A 462 31.86 -8.32 2.79
CA GLU A 462 31.62 -9.76 2.99
C GLU A 462 30.12 -10.07 2.96
N PRO A 463 29.64 -10.86 1.98
CA PRO A 463 28.24 -11.25 1.92
C PRO A 463 27.82 -12.12 3.11
N PHE A 464 26.64 -11.84 3.63
CA PHE A 464 26.09 -12.57 4.78
C PHE A 464 24.67 -13.05 4.53
N LEU A 465 24.32 -14.13 5.21
CA LEU A 465 22.99 -14.72 5.26
C LEU A 465 22.42 -14.55 6.67
N PHE A 466 21.12 -14.28 6.78
CA PHE A 466 20.43 -14.32 8.08
C PHE A 466 19.10 -15.06 7.95
N HIS A 467 18.76 -15.83 8.97
CA HIS A 467 17.54 -16.66 8.94
C HIS A 467 16.94 -16.86 10.32
N CYS A 468 15.68 -17.27 10.33
CA CYS A 468 15.01 -17.86 11.48
C CYS A 468 14.34 -19.16 11.02
N THR A 469 13.25 -19.58 11.66
CA THR A 469 12.52 -20.81 11.27
C THR A 469 11.83 -20.67 9.92
N ALA A 470 10.96 -19.68 9.75
CA ALA A 470 10.28 -19.41 8.47
C ALA A 470 11.03 -18.38 7.60
N GLY A 471 12.04 -17.70 8.15
CA GLY A 471 12.64 -16.55 7.49
C GLY A 471 11.69 -15.37 7.35
N LYS A 472 10.68 -15.28 8.23
CA LYS A 472 9.56 -14.33 8.14
C LYS A 472 9.62 -13.25 9.20
N ASP A 473 9.43 -13.60 10.47
CA ASP A 473 9.20 -12.65 11.57
C ASP A 473 10.50 -11.98 12.03
N ARG A 474 11.33 -12.71 12.78
CA ARG A 474 12.66 -12.26 13.25
C ARG A 474 13.56 -11.78 12.10
N THR A 475 13.60 -12.54 11.02
CA THR A 475 14.31 -12.19 9.78
C THR A 475 13.71 -10.95 9.11
N GLY A 476 12.38 -10.78 9.14
CA GLY A 476 11.69 -9.63 8.57
C GLY A 476 11.99 -8.35 9.31
N VAL A 477 11.99 -8.37 10.64
CA VAL A 477 12.38 -7.22 11.46
C VAL A 477 13.83 -6.81 11.19
N LEU A 478 14.76 -7.78 11.14
CA LEU A 478 16.15 -7.48 10.79
C LEU A 478 16.30 -6.91 9.37
N ALA A 479 15.61 -7.49 8.39
CA ALA A 479 15.61 -6.98 7.01
C ALA A 479 15.03 -5.56 6.94
N MET A 480 13.95 -5.28 7.69
CA MET A 480 13.36 -3.95 7.79
C MET A 480 14.36 -2.95 8.36
N LEU A 481 15.03 -3.25 9.48
CA LEU A 481 16.03 -2.36 10.07
C LEU A 481 17.19 -2.09 9.10
N LEU A 482 17.68 -3.12 8.40
CA LEU A 482 18.74 -2.97 7.40
C LEU A 482 18.29 -2.06 6.24
N LEU A 483 17.15 -2.35 5.61
CA LEU A 483 16.70 -1.58 4.43
C LEU A 483 16.32 -0.14 4.78
N ARG A 484 15.71 0.08 5.95
CA ARG A 484 15.37 1.42 6.44
C ARG A 484 16.59 2.24 6.81
N LEU A 485 17.61 1.64 7.43
CA LEU A 485 18.91 2.29 7.65
C LEU A 485 19.53 2.74 6.32
N LEU A 486 19.31 1.98 5.25
CA LEU A 486 19.80 2.32 3.90
C LEU A 486 18.88 3.28 3.14
N GLY A 487 17.85 3.83 3.78
CA GLY A 487 16.94 4.81 3.18
C GLY A 487 15.97 4.22 2.15
N VAL A 488 15.67 2.93 2.19
CA VAL A 488 14.65 2.35 1.31
C VAL A 488 13.24 2.77 1.79
N PRO A 489 12.34 3.23 0.89
CA PRO A 489 10.99 3.65 1.26
C PRO A 489 10.19 2.56 1.98
N GLU A 490 9.38 2.94 2.98
CA GLU A 490 8.54 2.04 3.79
C GLU A 490 7.69 1.11 2.92
N PRO A 491 6.99 1.61 1.87
CA PRO A 491 6.17 0.73 1.05
C PRO A 491 6.99 -0.36 0.35
N ILE A 492 8.22 -0.07 -0.06
CA ILE A 492 9.12 -1.04 -0.71
C ILE A 492 9.63 -2.06 0.30
N VAL A 493 10.03 -1.64 1.51
CA VAL A 493 10.44 -2.54 2.59
C VAL A 493 9.31 -3.51 2.97
N SER A 494 8.09 -3.00 3.07
CA SER A 494 6.91 -3.80 3.42
C SER A 494 6.53 -4.79 2.33
N ARG A 495 6.68 -4.43 1.05
CA ARG A 495 6.50 -5.35 -0.07
C ARG A 495 7.63 -6.39 -0.16
N GLU A 496 8.87 -6.06 0.20
CA GLU A 496 9.95 -7.05 0.31
C GLU A 496 9.61 -8.11 1.37
N TYR A 497 9.12 -7.69 2.53
CA TYR A 497 8.67 -8.60 3.58
C TYR A 497 7.57 -9.56 3.08
N GLU A 498 6.60 -9.03 2.33
CA GLU A 498 5.48 -9.76 1.74
C GLU A 498 5.90 -10.88 0.79
N MET A 499 7.09 -10.76 0.17
CA MET A 499 7.67 -11.82 -0.68
C MET A 499 7.90 -13.13 0.06
N THR A 500 7.92 -13.12 1.39
CA THR A 500 8.03 -14.32 2.21
C THR A 500 6.93 -15.33 1.92
N GLU A 501 5.71 -14.90 1.59
CA GLU A 501 4.64 -15.85 1.24
C GLU A 501 4.97 -16.65 -0.03
N TYR A 502 5.54 -16.02 -1.06
CA TYR A 502 6.03 -16.74 -2.25
C TYR A 502 7.21 -17.67 -1.90
N GLY A 503 8.13 -17.19 -1.07
CA GLY A 503 9.30 -17.94 -0.66
C GLY A 503 8.97 -19.21 0.14
N LEU A 504 7.85 -19.21 0.85
CA LEU A 504 7.38 -20.33 1.68
C LEU A 504 6.42 -21.29 0.96
N LEU A 505 5.93 -20.97 -0.24
CA LEU A 505 5.04 -21.86 -1.00
C LEU A 505 5.57 -23.31 -1.10
N PRO A 506 6.85 -23.56 -1.41
CA PRO A 506 7.36 -24.93 -1.49
C PRO A 506 7.36 -25.68 -0.14
N ALA A 507 7.49 -24.95 0.97
CA ALA A 507 7.54 -25.51 2.32
C ALA A 507 6.15 -25.65 2.96
N ARG A 508 5.14 -24.94 2.46
CA ARG A 508 3.80 -24.83 3.08
C ARG A 508 3.17 -26.17 3.43
N PRO A 509 3.10 -27.19 2.55
CA PRO A 509 2.50 -28.49 2.90
C PRO A 509 3.25 -29.25 4.00
N ARG A 510 4.58 -29.06 4.09
CA ARG A 510 5.40 -29.66 5.17
C ARG A 510 5.16 -28.92 6.49
N MET A 511 5.11 -27.59 6.45
CA MET A 511 4.84 -26.76 7.62
C MET A 511 3.44 -27.03 8.18
N GLU A 512 2.43 -27.16 7.32
CA GLU A 512 1.05 -27.46 7.72
C GLU A 512 0.96 -28.81 8.45
N ARG A 513 1.55 -29.86 7.88
CA ARG A 513 1.58 -31.19 8.52
C ARG A 513 2.28 -31.15 9.89
N LYS A 514 3.44 -30.48 9.99
CA LYS A 514 4.16 -30.34 11.26
C LYS A 514 3.32 -29.57 12.29
N PHE A 515 2.69 -28.47 11.87
CA PHE A 515 1.85 -27.64 12.73
C PHE A 515 0.63 -28.40 13.26
N MET A 516 -0.11 -29.09 12.38
CA MET A 516 -1.28 -29.87 12.78
C MET A 516 -0.90 -31.01 13.73
N LYS A 517 0.20 -31.73 13.42
CA LYS A 517 0.73 -32.77 14.32
C LYS A 517 1.11 -32.22 15.69
N SER A 518 1.84 -31.10 15.73
CA SER A 518 2.24 -30.46 16.98
C SER A 518 1.03 -30.08 17.84
N LEU A 519 -0.07 -29.61 17.22
CA LEU A 519 -1.29 -29.27 17.94
C LEU A 519 -2.10 -30.49 18.39
N GLU A 520 -2.07 -31.59 17.63
CA GLU A 520 -2.67 -32.86 18.06
C GLU A 520 -1.96 -33.42 19.30
N GLU A 521 -0.65 -33.26 19.37
CA GLU A 521 0.22 -33.69 20.46
C GLU A 521 0.22 -32.70 21.65
N SER A 522 -0.27 -31.46 21.46
CA SER A 522 -0.28 -30.41 22.49
C SER A 522 -1.58 -30.35 23.29
N GLY A 523 -1.48 -30.64 24.59
CA GLY A 523 -2.55 -30.43 25.57
C GLY A 523 -3.72 -31.42 25.45
N ASP A 524 -4.58 -31.44 26.48
CA ASP A 524 -5.80 -32.24 26.44
C ASP A 524 -6.88 -31.66 25.49
N TYR A 525 -7.97 -32.40 25.31
CA TYR A 525 -9.07 -32.00 24.44
C TYR A 525 -9.71 -30.65 24.85
N GLU A 526 -9.92 -30.41 26.15
CA GLU A 526 -10.57 -29.19 26.64
C GLU A 526 -9.66 -27.96 26.52
N SER A 527 -8.36 -28.13 26.72
CA SER A 527 -7.35 -27.09 26.51
C SER A 527 -7.33 -26.64 25.05
N ARG A 528 -7.35 -27.60 24.11
CA ARG A 528 -7.43 -27.32 22.67
C ARG A 528 -8.73 -26.61 22.32
N LYS A 529 -9.88 -27.11 22.78
CA LYS A 529 -11.19 -26.48 22.55
C LYS A 529 -11.25 -25.03 23.05
N THR A 530 -10.68 -24.77 24.22
CA THR A 530 -10.58 -23.42 24.79
C THR A 530 -9.70 -22.53 23.91
N PHE A 531 -8.54 -23.04 23.47
CA PHE A 531 -7.65 -22.34 22.56
C PHE A 531 -8.34 -21.95 21.25
N TYR A 532 -9.04 -22.90 20.61
CA TYR A 532 -9.83 -22.65 19.40
C TYR A 532 -10.87 -21.53 19.58
N LYS A 533 -11.55 -21.53 20.73
CA LYS A 533 -12.54 -20.48 21.06
C LYS A 533 -11.88 -19.09 21.18
N VAL A 534 -10.67 -19.02 21.74
CA VAL A 534 -9.93 -17.75 21.91
C VAL A 534 -9.49 -17.19 20.56
N ILE A 535 -8.86 -18.00 19.71
CA ILE A 535 -8.30 -17.55 18.43
C ILE A 535 -9.37 -17.28 17.36
N SER A 536 -10.51 -18.00 17.40
CA SER A 536 -11.60 -17.76 16.45
C SER A 536 -12.30 -16.41 16.69
N LYS A 537 -12.25 -15.86 17.90
CA LYS A 537 -12.90 -14.58 18.28
C LYS A 537 -14.38 -14.50 17.87
N GLY A 538 -15.08 -15.64 17.87
CA GLY A 538 -16.50 -15.69 17.49
C GLY A 538 -16.80 -15.57 15.99
N ARG A 539 -15.77 -15.57 15.12
CA ARG A 539 -15.95 -15.55 13.66
C ARG A 539 -16.76 -16.75 13.17
N LYS A 540 -17.73 -16.49 12.29
CA LYS A 540 -18.48 -17.53 11.57
C LYS A 540 -17.63 -18.11 10.45
N ASN A 541 -17.75 -19.41 10.17
CA ASN A 541 -17.00 -20.12 9.11
C ASN A 541 -15.47 -20.06 9.21
N TRP A 542 -14.95 -19.78 10.41
CA TRP A 542 -13.51 -19.78 10.69
C TRP A 542 -13.03 -21.18 11.06
N SER A 543 -11.87 -21.58 10.57
CA SER A 543 -11.20 -22.82 10.93
C SER A 543 -9.72 -22.57 11.21
N LEU A 544 -9.14 -23.35 12.12
CA LEU A 544 -7.71 -23.22 12.40
C LEU A 544 -6.85 -23.54 11.18
N GLN A 545 -7.22 -24.56 10.41
CA GLN A 545 -6.39 -25.01 9.30
C GLN A 545 -6.40 -24.01 8.14
N LYS A 546 -7.57 -23.45 7.79
CA LYS A 546 -7.66 -22.46 6.71
C LYS A 546 -7.31 -21.06 7.17
N ASP A 547 -7.78 -20.62 8.33
CA ASP A 547 -7.68 -19.21 8.71
C ASP A 547 -6.54 -18.98 9.71
N GLY A 548 -6.41 -19.84 10.73
CA GLY A 548 -5.36 -19.71 11.73
C GLY A 548 -3.95 -19.97 11.18
N PHE A 549 -3.76 -21.09 10.48
CA PHE A 549 -2.49 -21.47 9.90
C PHE A 549 -2.10 -20.59 8.72
N ASP A 550 -3.05 -20.21 7.86
CA ASP A 550 -2.76 -19.26 6.77
C ASP A 550 -2.35 -17.92 7.33
N ASN A 551 -3.00 -17.44 8.40
CA ASN A 551 -2.57 -16.23 9.10
C ASN A 551 -1.16 -16.39 9.71
N LEU A 552 -0.89 -17.54 10.33
CA LEU A 552 0.44 -17.87 10.88
C LEU A 552 1.55 -17.83 9.82
N LEU A 553 1.26 -18.18 8.56
CA LEU A 553 2.21 -18.09 7.46
C LEU A 553 2.15 -16.79 6.66
N SER A 554 1.10 -15.99 6.84
CA SER A 554 0.93 -14.73 6.12
C SER A 554 2.03 -13.72 6.42
N ALA A 555 2.41 -12.93 5.43
CA ALA A 555 3.35 -11.83 5.56
C ALA A 555 2.73 -10.62 4.90
N ARG A 556 1.82 -9.92 5.60
CA ARG A 556 1.04 -8.82 5.03
C ARG A 556 1.84 -7.53 4.91
N TYR A 557 1.65 -6.80 3.81
CA TYR A 557 2.17 -5.44 3.62
C TYR A 557 1.87 -4.54 4.81
N GLU A 558 0.61 -4.56 5.27
CA GLU A 558 0.11 -3.70 6.33
C GLU A 558 0.82 -3.95 7.67
N VAL A 559 1.19 -5.19 7.99
CA VAL A 559 1.89 -5.51 9.24
C VAL A 559 3.22 -4.79 9.31
N MET A 560 4.00 -4.84 8.23
CA MET A 560 5.32 -4.22 8.22
C MET A 560 5.21 -2.69 8.20
N MET A 561 4.21 -2.14 7.49
CA MET A 561 3.94 -0.71 7.51
C MET A 561 3.60 -0.20 8.91
N GLU A 562 2.68 -0.87 9.60
CA GLU A 562 2.31 -0.52 10.98
C GLU A 562 3.48 -0.72 11.96
N THR A 563 4.35 -1.71 11.72
CA THR A 563 5.56 -1.93 12.53
C THR A 563 6.55 -0.79 12.36
N ILE A 564 6.80 -0.33 11.13
CA ILE A 564 7.69 0.81 10.85
C ILE A 564 7.11 2.08 11.47
N LEU A 565 5.81 2.33 11.30
CA LEU A 565 5.14 3.47 11.90
C LEU A 565 5.27 3.46 13.43
N HIS A 566 5.03 2.31 14.06
CA HIS A 566 5.19 2.16 15.50
C HIS A 566 6.64 2.42 15.96
N LEU A 567 7.63 1.90 15.20
CA LEU A 567 9.04 2.18 15.45
C LEU A 567 9.33 3.69 15.37
N ASP A 568 8.87 4.37 14.32
CA ASP A 568 9.11 5.79 14.12
C ASP A 568 8.40 6.64 15.20
N GLN A 569 7.22 6.21 15.68
CA GLN A 569 6.52 6.88 16.79
C GLN A 569 7.21 6.67 18.14
N GLU A 570 7.71 5.47 18.43
CA GLU A 570 8.31 5.14 19.72
C GLU A 570 9.77 5.60 19.83
N TYR A 571 10.53 5.47 18.74
CA TYR A 571 11.98 5.69 18.72
C TYR A 571 12.41 6.85 17.82
N GLY A 572 11.50 7.46 17.05
CA GLY A 572 11.76 8.59 16.16
C GLY A 572 12.15 8.21 14.74
N SER A 573 13.06 7.23 14.59
CA SER A 573 13.47 6.65 13.30
C SER A 573 14.26 5.35 13.52
N VAL A 574 14.54 4.62 12.45
CA VAL A 574 15.45 3.46 12.51
C VAL A 574 16.86 3.86 12.94
N ASP A 575 17.39 4.97 12.44
CA ASP A 575 18.67 5.54 12.87
C ASP A 575 18.66 5.81 14.38
N ALA A 576 17.64 6.51 14.88
CA ALA A 576 17.51 6.84 16.29
C ALA A 576 17.32 5.59 17.18
N TYR A 577 16.62 4.55 16.69
CA TYR A 577 16.53 3.27 17.38
C TYR A 577 17.91 2.59 17.48
N LEU A 578 18.65 2.54 16.36
CA LEU A 578 19.98 1.93 16.30
C LEU A 578 21.01 2.68 17.17
N GLU A 579 20.90 4.01 17.26
CA GLU A 579 21.77 4.81 18.11
C GLU A 579 21.41 4.67 19.59
N ASN A 580 20.15 4.93 19.94
CA ASN A 580 19.76 5.11 21.35
C ASN A 580 19.41 3.80 22.07
N GLN A 581 18.86 2.81 21.36
CA GLN A 581 18.46 1.53 21.95
C GLN A 581 19.50 0.45 21.71
N VAL A 582 20.01 0.36 20.48
CA VAL A 582 21.03 -0.64 20.13
C VAL A 582 22.44 -0.20 20.55
N GLY A 583 22.69 1.11 20.62
CA GLY A 583 23.96 1.66 21.09
C GLY A 583 25.08 1.57 20.06
N LEU A 584 24.76 1.75 18.78
CA LEU A 584 25.73 2.06 17.72
C LEU A 584 25.92 3.58 17.70
N ASP A 585 27.12 4.07 17.39
CA ASP A 585 27.29 5.51 17.21
C ASP A 585 26.99 5.96 15.76
N HIS A 586 26.99 7.27 15.54
CA HIS A 586 26.69 7.83 14.23
C HIS A 586 27.69 7.37 13.15
N ASP A 587 28.96 7.23 13.52
CA ASP A 587 30.02 6.79 12.62
C ASP A 587 29.81 5.33 12.22
N ASP A 588 29.39 4.46 13.15
CA ASP A 588 29.02 3.08 12.87
C ASP A 588 27.97 2.99 11.76
N LEU A 589 26.90 3.77 11.89
CA LEU A 589 25.81 3.79 10.93
C LEU A 589 26.26 4.32 9.56
N ALA A 590 27.06 5.39 9.55
CA ALA A 590 27.63 5.94 8.33
C ALA A 590 28.53 4.92 7.60
N GLU A 591 29.35 4.18 8.33
CA GLU A 591 30.21 3.13 7.78
C GLU A 591 29.41 1.98 7.17
N ILE A 592 28.34 1.55 7.84
CA ILE A 592 27.43 0.51 7.32
C ILE A 592 26.75 1.00 6.04
N LYS A 593 26.19 2.21 6.04
CA LYS A 593 25.58 2.83 4.85
C LYS A 593 26.56 2.89 3.69
N MET A 594 27.78 3.35 3.91
CA MET A 594 28.82 3.44 2.87
C MET A 594 29.20 2.06 2.30
N SER A 595 29.21 1.01 3.14
CA SER A 595 29.51 -0.35 2.69
C SER A 595 28.38 -0.93 1.84
N LEU A 596 27.13 -0.66 2.22
CA LEU A 596 25.94 -1.31 1.66
C LEU A 596 25.19 -0.48 0.62
N LEU A 597 25.53 0.78 0.38
CA LEU A 597 25.03 1.58 -0.73
C LEU A 597 26.04 1.66 -1.88
N VAL A 598 25.53 1.68 -3.10
CA VAL A 598 26.28 1.88 -4.35
C VAL A 598 25.56 2.88 -5.23
N GLU A 599 26.30 3.52 -6.13
CA GLU A 599 25.70 4.37 -7.19
C GLU A 599 24.75 3.55 -8.08
#